data_AF-A0A961Z8F9-F1
#
_entry.id   AF-A0A961Z8F9-F1
#
_cell.length_a   1.000
_cell.length_b   1.000
_cell.length_c   1.000
_cell.angle_alpha   90.00
_cell.angle_beta   90.00
_cell.angle_gamma   90.00
#
_symmetry.space_group_name_H-M   'P 1'
#
loop_
_entity.id
_entity.type
_entity.pdbx_description
1 polymer ?
#
loop_
_entity_poly.entity_id
_entity_poly.type
_entity_poly.pdbx_seq_one_letter_code
_entity_poly.pdbx_strand_id
1 'polypeptide(L)' 'RRILATDVKQRAENLMIVDLMRNDLGRIAEIGSVSVTDLFTVETFRTLHQMTSGVRATLKEGIG' A
#
# COMPACT_ATOMS: atom_id res chain seq x y z
N ARG A 1 13.22 -14.69 6.93
CA ARG A 1 13.15 -13.89 5.68
C ARG A 1 12.04 -14.36 4.73
N ARG A 2 12.00 -15.63 4.30
CA ARG A 2 10.99 -16.13 3.34
C ARG A 2 9.54 -16.12 3.88
N ILE A 3 9.34 -16.30 5.18
CA ILE A 3 8.01 -16.48 5.79
C ILE A 3 7.11 -15.24 5.59
N LEU A 4 7.63 -14.01 5.75
CA LEU A 4 6.79 -12.81 5.65
C LEU A 4 6.20 -12.62 4.25
N ALA A 5 7.01 -12.72 3.19
CA ALA A 5 6.55 -12.49 1.81
C ALA A 5 5.65 -13.61 1.26
N THR A 6 5.72 -14.82 1.82
CA THR A 6 4.98 -15.98 1.29
C THR A 6 3.83 -16.45 2.19
N ASP A 7 3.68 -15.87 3.38
CA ASP A 7 2.56 -16.15 4.28
C ASP A 7 1.27 -15.56 3.70
N VAL A 8 0.31 -16.44 3.43
CA VAL A 8 -0.97 -16.10 2.80
C VAL A 8 -1.80 -15.17 3.68
N LYS A 9 -1.77 -15.36 5.01
CA LYS A 9 -2.52 -14.52 5.94
C LYS A 9 -1.92 -13.12 5.98
N GLN A 10 -0.59 -13.00 6.07
CA GLN A 10 0.08 -11.69 6.11
C GLN A 10 -0.15 -10.90 4.81
N ARG A 11 -0.11 -11.56 3.66
CA ARG A 11 -0.44 -10.92 2.38
C ARG A 11 -1.91 -10.50 2.30
N ALA A 12 -2.83 -11.32 2.80
CA ALA A 12 -4.25 -10.99 2.81
C ALA A 12 -4.54 -9.77 3.70
N GLU A 13 -3.94 -9.71 4.89
CA GLU A 13 -4.04 -8.55 5.79
C GLU A 13 -3.46 -7.28 5.15
N ASN A 14 -2.27 -7.38 4.55
CA ASN A 14 -1.65 -6.25 3.84
C ASN A 14 -2.50 -5.78 2.66
N LEU A 15 -3.05 -6.70 1.87
CA LEU A 15 -3.91 -6.37 0.72
C LEU A 15 -5.21 -5.65 1.16
N MET A 16 -5.83 -6.11 2.25
CA MET A 16 -7.00 -5.44 2.82
C MET A 16 -6.70 -3.99 3.20
N ILE A 17 -5.54 -3.73 3.80
CA ILE A 17 -5.10 -2.36 4.14
C ILE A 17 -4.87 -1.54 2.87
N VAL A 18 -4.21 -2.11 1.85
CA VAL A 18 -3.98 -1.44 0.57
C VAL A 18 -5.31 -1.03 -0.08
N ASP A 19 -6.31 -1.91 -0.08
CA ASP A 19 -7.62 -1.59 -0.66
C ASP A 19 -8.36 -0.49 0.12
N LEU A 20 -8.27 -0.49 1.46
CA LEU A 20 -8.79 0.62 2.28
C LEU A 20 -8.10 1.95 1.93
N MET A 21 -6.77 1.97 1.84
CA MET A 21 -6.02 3.16 1.50
C MET A 21 -6.33 3.67 0.08
N ARG A 22 -6.50 2.77 -0.89
CA ARG A 22 -6.92 3.13 -2.26
C ARG A 22 -8.31 3.77 -2.27
N ASN A 23 -9.25 3.22 -1.50
CA ASN A 23 -10.59 3.80 -1.39
C ASN A 23 -10.53 5.22 -0.82
N ASP A 24 -9.76 5.39 0.26
CA ASP A 24 -9.63 6.66 0.95
C ASP A 24 -8.99 7.74 0.06
N LEU A 25 -7.88 7.41 -0.62
CA LEU A 25 -7.22 8.31 -1.56
C LEU A 25 -8.12 8.63 -2.75
N GLY A 26 -8.91 7.67 -3.23
CA GLY A 26 -9.86 7.85 -4.35
C GLY A 26 -10.88 8.98 -4.11
N ARG A 27 -11.18 9.34 -2.86
CA ARG A 27 -12.09 10.45 -2.55
C ARG A 27 -11.50 11.82 -2.96
N ILE A 28 -10.19 12.00 -2.80
CA ILE A 28 -9.49 13.28 -2.98
C ILE A 28 -8.54 13.30 -4.19
N ALA A 29 -8.34 12.17 -4.86
CA ALA A 29 -7.41 12.02 -5.97
C ALA A 29 -8.06 12.20 -7.35
N GLU A 30 -7.29 12.64 -8.34
CA GLU A 30 -7.71 12.67 -9.75
C GLU A 30 -8.19 11.28 -10.19
N ILE A 31 -9.25 11.25 -11.02
CA ILE A 31 -9.87 10.00 -11.48
C ILE A 31 -8.82 9.18 -12.23
N GLY A 32 -8.63 7.93 -11.80
CA GLY A 32 -7.68 6.99 -12.40
C GLY A 32 -6.23 7.14 -11.94
N SER A 33 -5.90 8.13 -11.10
CA SER A 33 -4.51 8.34 -10.63
C SER A 33 -4.09 7.42 -9.48
N VAL A 34 -5.05 6.82 -8.77
CA VAL A 34 -4.77 5.93 -7.63
C VAL A 34 -4.15 4.62 -8.12
N SER A 35 -2.92 4.35 -7.70
CA SER A 35 -2.14 3.17 -8.07
C SER A 35 -1.43 2.55 -6.87
N VAL A 36 -1.22 1.23 -6.92
CA VAL A 36 -0.43 0.48 -5.93
C VAL A 36 1.00 0.39 -6.42
N THR A 37 1.96 0.66 -5.55
CA THR A 37 3.40 0.49 -5.81
C THR A 37 3.99 -0.50 -4.82
N ASP A 38 5.09 -1.16 -5.18
CA ASP A 38 5.90 -1.96 -4.25
C ASP A 38 5.12 -3.02 -3.45
N LEU A 39 4.11 -3.65 -4.06
CA LEU A 39 3.18 -4.58 -3.40
C LEU A 39 3.90 -5.80 -2.78
N PHE A 40 3.68 -6.01 -1.48
CA PHE A 40 4.25 -7.11 -0.69
C PHE A 40 5.79 -7.11 -0.60
N THR A 41 6.41 -5.94 -0.66
CA THR A 41 7.86 -5.78 -0.52
C THR A 41 8.28 -6.00 0.93
N VAL A 42 9.36 -6.75 1.18
CA VAL A 42 9.90 -6.88 2.54
C VAL A 42 11.04 -5.89 2.73
N GLU A 43 10.79 -4.87 3.52
CA GLU A 43 11.77 -3.85 3.89
C GLU A 43 12.46 -4.20 5.21
N THR A 44 13.74 -3.80 5.32
CA THR A 44 14.54 -3.99 6.53
C THR A 44 14.80 -2.64 7.17
N PHE A 45 14.22 -2.44 8.34
CA PHE A 45 14.54 -1.32 9.21
C PHE A 45 15.61 -1.73 10.21
N ARG A 46 16.11 -0.76 11.00
CA ARG A 46 17.24 -0.97 11.93
C ARG A 46 17.05 -2.15 12.88
N THR A 47 15.82 -2.44 13.30
CA THR A 47 15.52 -3.48 14.30
C THR A 47 14.53 -4.55 13.85
N LEU A 48 13.90 -4.42 12.68
CA LEU A 48 12.87 -5.34 12.22
C LEU A 48 12.80 -5.46 10.70
N HIS A 49 12.17 -6.54 10.25
CA HIS A 49 11.76 -6.73 8.86
C HIS A 49 10.24 -6.64 8.78
N GLN A 50 9.73 -5.91 7.80
CA GLN A 50 8.29 -5.72 7.63
C GLN A 50 7.88 -5.82 6.16
N MET A 51 6.72 -6.42 5.91
CA MET A 51 6.06 -6.34 4.62
C MET A 51 5.40 -4.96 4.47
N THR A 52 5.79 -4.23 3.45
CA THR A 52 5.26 -2.93 3.08
C THR A 52 4.68 -2.99 1.67
N SER A 53 3.72 -2.10 1.42
CA SER A 53 3.10 -1.86 0.12
C SER A 53 2.82 -0.37 0.02
N GLY A 54 3.03 0.22 -1.15
CA GLY A 54 2.79 1.63 -1.40
C GLY A 54 1.46 1.86 -2.10
N VAL A 55 0.84 3.02 -1.83
CA VAL A 55 -0.28 3.55 -2.63
C VAL A 55 0.05 4.99 -2.98
N ARG A 56 -0.07 5.34 -4.25
CA ARG A 56 0.18 6.69 -4.77
C ARG A 56 -1.06 7.19 -5.52
N ALA A 57 -1.30 8.50 -5.44
CA ALA A 57 -2.32 9.16 -6.23
C ALA A 57 -1.93 10.61 -6.52
N THR A 58 -2.56 11.22 -7.54
CA THR A 58 -2.45 12.66 -7.81
C THR A 58 -3.60 13.36 -7.11
N LEU A 59 -3.32 14.39 -6.31
CA LEU A 59 -4.36 15.16 -5.63
C LEU A 59 -5.20 15.94 -6.64
N LYS A 60 -6.53 16.00 -6.48
CA LYS A 60 -7.39 16.83 -7.34
C LYS A 60 -7.00 18.31 -7.21
N GLU A 61 -7.05 19.03 -8.32
CA GLU A 61 -6.91 20.49 -8.30
C GLU A 61 -7.94 21.13 -7.35
N GLY A 62 -7.51 22.16 -6.61
CA GLY A 62 -8.35 22.87 -5.65
C GLY A 62 -8.55 22.18 -4.30
N ILE A 63 -7.95 21.00 -4.08
CA ILE A 63 -7.79 20.41 -2.75
C ILE A 63 -6.39 20.80 -2.23
N GLY A 64 -6.31 21.68 -1.23
CA GLY A 64 -5.04 22.15 -0.64
C GLY A 64 -5.16 23.49 0.07
#